data_AF-W7R3C0-F1
#
_entry.id   AF-W7R3C0-F1
#
_cell.length_a   1.000
_cell.length_b   1.000
_cell.length_c   1.000
_cell.angle_alpha   90.00
_cell.angle_beta   90.00
_cell.angle_gamma   90.00
#
_symmetry.space_group_name_H-M   'P 1'
#
loop_
_entity.id
_entity.type
_entity.pdbx_description
1 polymer ?
#
loop_
_entity_poly.entity_id
_entity_poly.type
_entity_poly.pdbx_seq_one_letter_code
_entity_poly.pdbx_strand_id
1 'polypeptide(L)'
;MWFWIRHASAAIVLIILGAYIIMYDSPIVTRETISSASQNEAVTGSKEAGKKAMEGFGNFYSELKEKYDKAMAGGDEQYVIDLKKPDSTLTQELQKIGVSTRSVSGAWVGKMKNRRFVQGDTLRQRMREMAAEENMHLIWWLERDFVVKLPFRVEETTVGTLYKMSTAIDSDFERDVHAFFCPLQRTLVVTDVVEHYVRENCAPARSADSTKWRLFR
;
A
#
# COMPACT_ATOMS: atom_id res chain seq x y z
N MET A 1 22.89 4.30 44.60
CA MET A 1 22.98 5.68 44.06
C MET A 1 24.25 5.93 43.22
N TRP A 2 24.82 4.91 42.57
CA TRP A 2 26.08 5.03 41.81
C TRP A 2 25.86 5.35 40.32
N PHE A 3 24.70 4.99 39.78
CA PHE A 3 24.34 5.17 38.37
C PHE A 3 24.29 6.66 37.96
N TRP A 4 23.63 7.50 38.78
CA TRP A 4 23.52 8.94 38.51
C TRP A 4 24.87 9.67 38.57
N ILE A 5 25.80 9.20 39.40
CA ILE A 5 27.13 9.82 39.55
C ILE A 5 27.99 9.60 38.30
N ARG A 6 27.91 8.44 37.63
CA ARG A 6 28.64 8.18 36.36
C ARG A 6 28.07 8.97 35.19
N HIS A 7 26.77 9.19 35.14
CA HIS A 7 26.15 9.98 34.07
C HIS A 7 26.32 11.49 34.29
N ALA A 8 26.24 11.94 35.55
CA ALA A 8 26.51 13.33 35.91
C ALA A 8 27.98 13.72 35.64
N SER A 9 28.94 12.81 35.90
CA SER A 9 30.35 13.09 35.60
C SER A 9 30.62 13.20 34.11
N ALA A 10 29.99 12.38 33.27
CA ALA A 10 30.12 12.46 31.81
C ALA A 10 29.55 13.78 31.25
N ALA A 11 28.41 14.25 31.78
CA ALA A 11 27.81 15.52 31.38
C ALA A 11 28.71 16.72 31.74
N ILE A 12 29.31 16.71 32.92
CA ILE A 12 30.23 17.77 33.37
C ILE A 12 31.48 17.82 32.50
N VAL A 13 32.03 16.67 32.11
CA VAL A 13 33.19 16.60 31.20
C VAL A 13 32.86 17.18 29.82
N LEU A 14 31.67 16.91 29.26
CA LEU A 14 31.27 17.48 27.97
C LEU A 14 31.09 19.00 28.03
N ILE A 15 30.56 19.52 29.13
CA ILE A 15 30.40 20.97 29.32
C ILE A 15 31.77 21.65 29.45
N ILE A 16 32.70 21.06 30.20
CA ILE A 16 34.07 21.58 30.32
C ILE A 16 34.78 21.52 28.97
N LEU A 17 34.62 20.44 28.20
CA LEU A 17 35.22 20.33 26.86
C LEU A 17 34.66 21.38 25.91
N GLY A 18 33.34 21.62 25.94
CA GLY A 18 32.69 22.67 25.17
C GLY A 18 33.17 24.08 25.56
N ALA A 19 33.28 24.36 26.86
CA ALA A 19 33.83 25.63 27.35
C ALA A 19 35.31 25.81 26.98
N TYR A 20 36.10 24.74 27.02
CA TYR A 20 37.51 24.74 26.62
C TYR A 20 37.66 25.07 25.12
N ILE A 21 36.81 24.52 24.26
CA ILE A 21 36.80 24.81 22.81
C ILE A 21 36.39 26.26 22.53
N ILE A 22 35.53 26.86 23.35
CA ILE A 22 35.11 28.27 23.20
C ILE A 22 36.20 29.22 23.71
N MET A 23 36.94 28.86 24.77
CA MET A 23 37.93 29.76 25.38
C MET A 23 39.30 29.71 24.69
N TYR A 24 39.66 28.58 24.11
CA TYR A 24 40.81 28.47 23.22
C TYR A 24 40.31 28.69 21.79
N ASP A 25 40.54 29.89 21.26
CA ASP A 25 40.26 30.25 19.86
C ASP A 25 41.00 29.27 18.92
N SER A 26 40.34 28.13 18.66
CA SER A 26 40.72 27.22 17.61
C SER A 26 40.21 27.82 16.31
N PRO A 27 41.06 27.96 15.27
CA PRO A 27 40.74 28.70 14.05
C PRO A 27 39.68 28.03 13.15
N ILE A 28 38.91 27.07 13.67
CA ILE A 28 37.99 26.23 12.91
C ILE A 28 36.53 26.71 13.03
N VAL A 29 36.18 27.53 14.04
CA VAL A 29 34.80 28.01 14.21
C VAL A 29 34.77 29.52 14.44
N THR A 30 35.24 30.28 13.47
CA THR A 30 34.90 31.71 13.39
C THR A 30 33.54 31.87 12.72
N ARG A 31 32.75 32.80 13.27
CA ARG A 31 31.44 33.26 12.78
C ARG A 31 31.44 33.69 11.30
N GLU A 32 32.63 33.85 10.72
CA GLU A 32 32.85 34.13 9.29
C GLU A 32 32.46 32.95 8.38
N THR A 33 32.54 31.70 8.83
CA THR A 33 32.09 30.52 8.05
C THR A 33 30.57 30.44 7.88
N ILE A 34 29.81 31.10 8.77
CA ILE A 34 28.35 31.17 8.69
C ILE A 34 27.92 32.35 7.79
N SER A 35 28.69 33.45 7.75
CA SER A 35 28.41 34.60 6.87
C SER A 35 29.00 34.49 5.47
N SER A 36 29.99 33.62 5.23
CA SER A 36 30.58 33.37 3.91
C SER A 36 29.86 32.29 3.09
N ALA A 37 28.75 31.73 3.60
CA ALA A 37 27.76 31.01 2.79
C ALA A 37 26.90 31.94 1.91
N SER A 38 27.04 33.26 2.04
CA SER A 38 26.17 34.24 1.37
C SER A 38 26.85 35.16 0.33
N GLN A 39 28.18 35.20 0.14
CA GLN A 39 28.77 36.05 -0.92
C GLN A 39 30.22 35.68 -1.30
N ASN A 40 30.40 35.22 -2.56
CA ASN A 40 31.54 35.28 -3.50
C ASN A 40 32.86 34.52 -3.16
N GLU A 41 33.23 33.44 -3.89
CA GLU A 41 34.17 33.37 -5.05
C GLU A 41 35.64 33.71 -4.68
N ALA A 42 36.66 32.85 -4.82
CA ALA A 42 37.12 32.18 -6.04
C ALA A 42 38.05 30.97 -5.75
N VAL A 43 37.70 29.80 -6.32
CA VAL A 43 38.64 28.72 -6.75
C VAL A 43 38.11 28.26 -8.11
N THR A 44 38.66 28.87 -9.15
CA THR A 44 38.15 28.97 -10.53
C THR A 44 38.32 27.70 -11.39
N GLY A 45 38.16 26.52 -10.80
CA GLY A 45 38.21 25.26 -11.56
C GLY A 45 37.38 24.10 -11.03
N SER A 46 36.98 24.11 -9.76
CA SER A 46 36.28 22.98 -9.13
C SER A 46 34.84 23.31 -8.71
N LYS A 47 34.53 24.57 -8.39
CA LYS A 47 33.15 25.01 -8.07
C LYS A 47 32.19 24.86 -9.26
N GLU A 48 32.66 25.10 -10.47
CA GLU A 48 31.82 25.05 -11.67
C GLU A 48 31.46 23.61 -12.06
N ALA A 49 32.38 22.66 -11.89
CA ALA A 49 32.13 21.24 -12.13
C ALA A 49 31.22 20.61 -11.07
N GLY A 50 31.41 20.96 -9.79
CA GLY A 50 30.50 20.54 -8.70
C GLY A 50 29.10 21.13 -8.85
N LYS A 51 29.00 22.41 -9.21
CA LYS A 51 27.72 23.08 -9.48
C LYS A 51 27.00 22.51 -10.70
N LYS A 52 27.71 22.23 -11.80
CA LYS A 52 27.16 21.58 -13.01
C LYS A 52 26.74 20.14 -12.76
N ALA A 53 27.48 19.37 -11.96
CA ALA A 53 27.10 18.01 -11.59
C ALA A 53 25.87 17.99 -10.66
N MET A 54 25.78 18.92 -9.72
CA MET A 54 24.61 19.08 -8.85
C MET A 54 23.39 19.64 -9.60
N GLU A 55 23.58 20.56 -10.56
CA GLU A 55 22.52 21.00 -11.48
C GLU A 55 22.02 19.85 -12.35
N GLY A 56 22.91 19.03 -12.90
CA GLY A 56 22.51 17.86 -13.69
C GLY A 56 21.66 16.87 -12.90
N PHE A 57 22.01 16.61 -11.64
CA PHE A 57 21.22 15.75 -10.76
C PHE A 57 19.90 16.38 -10.31
N GLY A 58 19.91 17.68 -9.99
CA GLY A 58 18.71 18.44 -9.64
C GLY A 58 17.74 18.52 -10.82
N ASN A 59 18.25 18.74 -12.03
CA ASN A 59 17.48 18.76 -13.27
C ASN A 59 16.94 17.37 -13.63
N PHE A 60 17.72 16.31 -13.39
CA PHE A 60 17.23 14.95 -13.55
C PHE A 60 16.11 14.62 -12.57
N TYR A 61 16.26 14.99 -11.28
CA TYR A 61 15.22 14.78 -10.27
C TYR A 61 13.99 15.64 -10.53
N SER A 62 14.14 16.88 -10.97
CA SER A 62 13.01 17.74 -11.33
C SER A 62 12.29 17.23 -12.56
N GLU A 63 13.00 16.78 -13.60
CA GLU A 63 12.39 16.19 -14.79
C GLU A 63 11.71 14.84 -14.48
N LEU A 64 12.32 14.00 -13.65
CA LEU A 64 11.72 12.75 -13.18
C LEU A 64 10.48 13.02 -12.34
N LYS A 65 10.55 13.99 -11.42
CA LYS A 65 9.43 14.42 -10.59
C LYS A 65 8.33 15.06 -11.43
N GLU A 66 8.64 15.89 -12.41
CA GLU A 66 7.67 16.50 -13.29
C GLU A 66 7.00 15.45 -14.18
N LYS A 67 7.73 14.45 -14.68
CA LYS A 67 7.15 13.29 -15.38
C LYS A 67 6.21 12.48 -14.48
N TYR A 68 6.60 12.28 -13.22
CA TYR A 68 5.78 11.57 -12.23
C TYR A 68 4.54 12.38 -11.83
N ASP A 69 4.72 13.65 -11.49
CA ASP A 69 3.65 14.59 -11.13
C ASP A 69 2.71 14.81 -12.31
N LYS A 70 3.19 14.82 -13.56
CA LYS A 70 2.34 14.89 -14.76
C LYS A 70 1.59 13.59 -15.04
N ALA A 71 2.21 12.44 -14.73
CA ALA A 71 1.53 11.14 -14.76
C ALA A 71 0.47 11.01 -13.66
N MET A 72 0.67 11.66 -12.51
CA MET A 72 -0.27 11.73 -11.38
C MET A 72 -1.33 12.83 -11.54
N ALA A 73 -0.99 13.95 -12.20
CA ALA A 73 -1.88 15.08 -12.46
C ALA A 73 -2.93 14.76 -13.54
N GLY A 74 -2.76 13.64 -14.26
CA GLY A 74 -3.84 12.98 -14.99
C GLY A 74 -4.79 12.23 -14.05
N GLY A 75 -5.39 12.97 -13.10
CA GLY A 75 -6.52 12.60 -12.24
C GLY A 75 -6.44 11.24 -11.53
N ASP A 76 -5.98 11.22 -10.28
CA ASP A 76 -6.19 10.05 -9.40
C ASP A 76 -7.68 9.69 -9.23
N GLU A 77 -8.58 10.65 -9.41
CA GLU A 77 -10.04 10.46 -9.45
C GLU A 77 -10.53 9.63 -10.65
N GLN A 78 -9.72 9.45 -11.71
CA GLN A 78 -10.14 8.67 -12.87
C GLN A 78 -10.06 7.15 -12.63
N TYR A 79 -9.28 6.71 -11.65
CA TYR A 79 -8.97 5.28 -11.45
C TYR A 79 -9.60 4.67 -10.20
N VAL A 80 -10.34 5.46 -9.42
CA VAL A 80 -11.09 5.02 -8.25
C VAL A 80 -12.54 5.40 -8.48
N ILE A 81 -13.44 4.43 -8.39
CA ILE A 81 -14.87 4.62 -8.59
C ILE A 81 -15.58 4.42 -7.26
N ASP A 82 -16.22 5.46 -6.76
CA ASP A 82 -17.05 5.35 -5.57
C ASP A 82 -18.33 4.58 -5.87
N LEU A 83 -18.63 3.63 -4.99
CA LEU A 83 -19.78 2.76 -5.03
C LEU A 83 -20.74 3.11 -3.90
N LYS A 84 -22.03 3.20 -4.23
CA LYS A 84 -23.07 3.35 -3.23
C LYS A 84 -23.18 2.07 -2.40
N LYS A 85 -23.07 2.20 -1.07
CA LYS A 85 -23.41 1.11 -0.14
C LYS A 85 -24.89 0.76 -0.25
N PRO A 86 -25.26 -0.52 -0.39
CA PRO A 86 -26.65 -0.93 -0.33
C PRO A 86 -27.21 -0.76 1.10
N ASP A 87 -28.52 -0.54 1.21
CA ASP A 87 -29.19 -0.36 2.51
C ASP A 87 -29.36 -1.69 3.28
N SER A 88 -29.07 -2.83 2.66
CA SER A 88 -29.12 -4.17 3.26
C SER A 88 -27.78 -4.56 3.88
N THR A 89 -27.77 -5.61 4.72
CA THR A 89 -26.53 -6.16 5.28
C THR A 89 -25.91 -7.23 4.36
N LEU A 90 -24.62 -7.52 4.55
CA LEU A 90 -23.92 -8.55 3.78
C LEU A 90 -24.53 -9.93 4.05
N THR A 91 -24.89 -10.22 5.30
CA THR A 91 -25.59 -11.45 5.68
C THR A 91 -26.92 -11.60 4.95
N GLN A 92 -27.73 -10.54 4.86
CA GLN A 92 -29.01 -10.59 4.15
C GLN A 92 -28.81 -10.94 2.68
N GLU A 93 -27.80 -10.36 2.03
CA GLU A 93 -27.52 -10.63 0.62
C GLU A 93 -27.04 -12.07 0.39
N LEU A 94 -26.18 -12.58 1.27
CA LEU A 94 -25.76 -13.99 1.24
C LEU A 94 -26.93 -14.95 1.47
N GLN A 95 -27.85 -14.63 2.39
CA GLN A 95 -29.03 -15.47 2.65
C GLN A 95 -29.96 -15.54 1.45
N LYS A 96 -30.18 -14.43 0.72
CA LYS A 96 -30.98 -14.43 -0.52
C LYS A 96 -30.41 -15.39 -1.56
N ILE A 97 -29.08 -15.38 -1.77
CA ILE A 97 -28.41 -16.26 -2.73
C ILE A 97 -28.46 -17.73 -2.29
N GLY A 98 -28.33 -17.99 -0.99
CA GLY A 98 -28.32 -19.34 -0.42
C GLY A 98 -29.61 -20.13 -0.64
N VAL A 99 -30.76 -19.44 -0.71
CA VAL A 99 -32.06 -20.09 -0.93
C VAL A 99 -32.18 -20.70 -2.34
N SER A 100 -31.54 -20.11 -3.34
CA SER A 100 -31.68 -20.51 -4.76
C SER A 100 -30.54 -21.39 -5.29
N THR A 101 -29.48 -21.59 -4.51
CA THR A 101 -28.20 -22.08 -5.04
C THR A 101 -27.78 -23.40 -4.41
N ARG A 102 -27.33 -24.37 -5.24
CA ARG A 102 -26.74 -25.62 -4.75
C ARG A 102 -25.35 -25.35 -4.16
N SER A 103 -25.05 -25.88 -2.98
CA SER A 103 -23.73 -25.72 -2.37
C SER A 103 -22.59 -26.36 -3.18
N VAL A 104 -21.37 -25.88 -2.94
CA VAL A 104 -20.13 -26.46 -3.45
C VAL A 104 -19.27 -26.99 -2.27
N SER A 105 -18.27 -27.83 -2.57
CA SER A 105 -17.33 -28.30 -1.55
C SER A 105 -16.65 -27.13 -0.82
N GLY A 106 -16.54 -27.21 0.50
CA GLY A 106 -15.82 -26.22 1.31
C GLY A 106 -14.32 -26.13 1.00
N ALA A 107 -13.75 -27.16 0.34
CA ALA A 107 -12.36 -27.16 -0.11
C ALA A 107 -12.16 -26.57 -1.51
N TRP A 108 -13.23 -26.12 -2.18
CA TRP A 108 -13.14 -25.54 -3.51
C TRP A 108 -12.38 -24.21 -3.49
N VAL A 109 -11.49 -24.01 -4.45
CA VAL A 109 -10.70 -22.77 -4.63
C VAL A 109 -10.75 -22.22 -6.05
N GLY A 110 -11.36 -22.97 -6.97
CA GLY A 110 -11.35 -22.68 -8.40
C GLY A 110 -10.14 -23.23 -9.15
N LYS A 111 -10.10 -23.03 -10.47
CA LYS A 111 -9.02 -23.56 -11.32
C LYS A 111 -7.81 -22.64 -11.32
N MET A 112 -6.62 -23.23 -11.25
CA MET A 112 -5.36 -22.53 -11.51
C MET A 112 -5.36 -22.04 -12.97
N LYS A 113 -5.27 -20.73 -13.18
CA LYS A 113 -5.25 -20.09 -14.49
C LYS A 113 -4.37 -18.85 -14.45
N ASN A 114 -3.73 -18.56 -15.58
CA ASN A 114 -3.04 -17.30 -15.81
C ASN A 114 -4.01 -16.26 -16.37
N ARG A 115 -4.56 -15.42 -15.48
CA ARG A 115 -5.61 -14.43 -15.79
C ARG A 115 -5.03 -13.07 -16.10
N ARG A 116 -5.50 -12.44 -17.18
CA ARG A 116 -5.11 -11.09 -17.59
C ARG A 116 -6.08 -10.05 -17.05
N PHE A 117 -5.54 -8.96 -16.56
CA PHE A 117 -6.23 -7.72 -16.23
C PHE A 117 -5.81 -6.67 -17.26
N VAL A 118 -6.76 -6.12 -17.99
CA VAL A 118 -6.51 -5.17 -19.09
C VAL A 118 -6.71 -3.75 -18.56
N GLN A 119 -5.95 -2.81 -19.12
CA GLN A 119 -6.09 -1.40 -18.78
C GLN A 119 -7.52 -0.91 -19.03
N GLY A 120 -8.07 -0.14 -18.09
CA GLY A 120 -9.43 0.41 -18.17
C GLY A 120 -10.52 -0.48 -17.59
N ASP A 121 -10.28 -1.79 -17.41
CA ASP A 121 -11.23 -2.66 -16.70
C ASP A 121 -11.24 -2.32 -15.20
N THR A 122 -12.39 -2.57 -14.55
CA THR A 122 -12.46 -2.51 -13.09
C THR A 122 -12.12 -3.85 -12.46
N LEU A 123 -11.51 -3.82 -11.27
CA LEU A 123 -11.20 -5.01 -10.49
C LEU A 123 -12.48 -5.80 -10.19
N ARG A 124 -13.54 -5.14 -9.75
CA ARG A 124 -14.83 -5.78 -9.46
C ARG A 124 -15.43 -6.44 -10.69
N GLN A 125 -15.41 -5.79 -11.86
CA GLN A 125 -15.92 -6.37 -13.10
C GLN A 125 -15.15 -7.64 -13.44
N ARG A 126 -13.81 -7.57 -13.46
CA ARG A 126 -12.98 -8.72 -13.81
C ARG A 126 -13.19 -9.87 -12.83
N MET A 127 -13.29 -9.58 -11.53
CA MET A 127 -13.60 -10.61 -10.52
C MET A 127 -14.98 -11.22 -10.69
N ARG A 128 -15.98 -10.43 -11.11
CA ARG A 128 -17.33 -10.94 -11.38
C ARG A 128 -17.33 -11.89 -12.56
N GLU A 129 -16.62 -11.54 -13.63
CA GLU A 129 -16.45 -12.42 -14.79
C GLU A 129 -15.75 -13.73 -14.41
N MET A 130 -14.66 -13.64 -13.64
CA MET A 130 -13.93 -14.82 -13.15
C MET A 130 -14.80 -15.73 -12.28
N ALA A 131 -15.64 -15.15 -11.42
CA ALA A 131 -16.60 -15.90 -10.63
C ALA A 131 -17.65 -16.58 -11.53
N ALA A 132 -18.22 -15.84 -12.48
CA ALA A 132 -19.23 -16.34 -13.41
C ALA A 132 -18.71 -17.50 -14.28
N GLU A 133 -17.46 -17.43 -14.76
CA GLU A 133 -16.79 -18.51 -15.50
C GLU A 133 -16.76 -19.84 -14.74
N GLU A 134 -16.78 -19.80 -13.40
CA GLU A 134 -16.75 -20.98 -12.54
C GLU A 134 -18.10 -21.25 -11.84
N ASN A 135 -19.18 -20.64 -12.35
CA ASN A 135 -20.54 -20.71 -11.80
C ASN A 135 -20.59 -20.26 -10.34
N MET A 136 -19.95 -19.14 -10.04
CA MET A 136 -19.89 -18.51 -8.73
C MET A 136 -20.41 -17.07 -8.81
N HIS A 137 -20.93 -16.58 -7.70
CA HIS A 137 -21.30 -15.17 -7.54
C HIS A 137 -20.15 -14.37 -6.92
N LEU A 138 -20.11 -13.07 -7.19
CA LEU A 138 -19.23 -12.12 -6.49
C LEU A 138 -20.09 -11.10 -5.75
N ILE A 139 -19.88 -10.98 -4.45
CA ILE A 139 -20.32 -9.84 -3.65
C ILE A 139 -19.11 -8.94 -3.39
N TRP A 140 -19.19 -7.73 -3.92
CA TRP A 140 -18.22 -6.67 -3.68
C TRP A 140 -18.79 -5.70 -2.65
N TRP A 141 -18.41 -5.90 -1.39
CA TRP A 141 -18.90 -5.16 -0.24
C TRP A 141 -17.89 -4.10 0.21
N LEU A 142 -17.51 -3.24 -0.73
CA LEU A 142 -16.58 -2.13 -0.52
C LEU A 142 -17.18 -0.86 -1.12
N GLU A 143 -16.81 0.28 -0.57
CA GLU A 143 -17.27 1.61 -1.03
C GLU A 143 -16.59 2.06 -2.31
N ARG A 144 -15.54 1.38 -2.75
CA ARG A 144 -14.75 1.77 -3.92
C ARG A 144 -14.43 0.58 -4.81
N ASP A 145 -14.27 0.86 -6.08
CA ASP A 145 -13.79 -0.04 -7.12
C ASP A 145 -12.60 0.62 -7.81
N PHE A 146 -11.70 -0.19 -8.38
CA PHE A 146 -10.44 0.32 -8.91
C PHE A 146 -10.31 -0.04 -10.37
N VAL A 147 -9.87 0.94 -11.17
CA VAL A 147 -9.58 0.78 -12.59
C VAL A 147 -8.12 0.36 -12.75
N VAL A 148 -7.89 -0.64 -13.59
CA VAL A 148 -6.55 -1.13 -13.90
C VAL A 148 -5.77 -0.05 -14.66
N LYS A 149 -4.76 0.53 -14.02
CA LYS A 149 -3.87 1.55 -14.62
C LYS A 149 -2.94 0.95 -15.68
N LEU A 150 -2.31 -0.18 -15.38
CA LEU A 150 -1.38 -0.89 -16.28
C LEU A 150 -1.81 -2.36 -16.38
N PRO A 151 -1.78 -2.97 -17.58
CA PRO A 151 -2.19 -4.35 -17.75
C PRO A 151 -1.22 -5.30 -17.04
N PHE A 152 -1.76 -6.29 -16.34
CA PHE A 152 -0.96 -7.29 -15.63
C PHE A 152 -1.58 -8.68 -15.74
N ARG A 153 -0.83 -9.69 -15.26
CA ARG A 153 -1.24 -11.08 -15.25
C ARG A 153 -1.09 -11.67 -13.86
N VAL A 154 -2.02 -12.53 -13.47
CA VAL A 154 -2.01 -13.24 -12.20
C VAL A 154 -2.21 -14.71 -12.48
N GLU A 155 -1.23 -15.52 -12.12
CA GLU A 155 -1.34 -16.96 -12.10
C GLU A 155 -1.76 -17.41 -10.70
N GLU A 156 -3.03 -17.80 -10.57
CA GLU A 156 -3.60 -18.35 -9.34
C GLU A 156 -4.91 -19.10 -9.64
N THR A 157 -5.52 -19.67 -8.62
CA THR A 157 -6.90 -20.10 -8.48
C THR A 157 -7.83 -18.89 -8.40
N THR A 158 -9.14 -19.12 -8.49
CA THR A 158 -10.12 -18.03 -8.43
C THR A 158 -10.12 -17.37 -7.05
N VAL A 159 -10.14 -18.18 -5.98
CA VAL A 159 -10.05 -17.70 -4.59
C VAL A 159 -8.69 -17.04 -4.32
N GLY A 160 -7.62 -17.57 -4.90
CA GLY A 160 -6.29 -16.99 -4.80
C GLY A 160 -6.14 -15.63 -5.46
N THR A 161 -6.73 -15.49 -6.65
CA THR A 161 -6.76 -14.20 -7.36
C THR A 161 -7.54 -13.19 -6.53
N LEU A 162 -8.69 -13.58 -5.96
CA LEU A 162 -9.48 -12.75 -5.05
C LEU A 162 -8.63 -12.25 -3.86
N TYR A 163 -7.88 -13.16 -3.21
CA TYR A 163 -7.00 -12.83 -2.09
C TYR A 163 -5.89 -11.85 -2.48
N LYS A 164 -5.21 -12.08 -3.62
CA LYS A 164 -4.14 -11.19 -4.11
C LYS A 164 -4.70 -9.80 -4.42
N MET A 165 -5.87 -9.72 -5.06
CA MET A 165 -6.51 -8.44 -5.39
C MET A 165 -7.00 -7.70 -4.14
N SER A 166 -7.66 -8.38 -3.20
CA SER A 166 -8.14 -7.76 -1.95
C SER A 166 -6.97 -7.24 -1.12
N THR A 167 -5.86 -7.98 -1.08
CA THR A 167 -4.64 -7.59 -0.37
C THR A 167 -3.95 -6.39 -1.04
N ALA A 168 -4.01 -6.30 -2.37
CA ALA A 168 -3.37 -5.20 -3.11
C ALA A 168 -4.08 -3.85 -2.91
N ILE A 169 -5.39 -3.86 -2.66
CA ILE A 169 -6.21 -2.66 -2.43
C ILE A 169 -6.43 -2.35 -0.95
N ASP A 170 -6.01 -3.24 -0.06
CA ASP A 170 -6.21 -3.18 1.40
C ASP A 170 -5.83 -1.81 1.99
N SER A 171 -4.66 -1.28 1.59
CA SER A 171 -4.13 0.00 2.06
C SER A 171 -4.96 1.23 1.67
N ASP A 172 -5.84 1.09 0.68
CA ASP A 172 -6.64 2.21 0.20
C ASP A 172 -7.89 2.42 1.06
N PHE A 173 -8.24 1.48 1.96
CA PHE A 173 -9.39 1.53 2.84
C PHE A 173 -9.01 1.87 4.29
N GLU A 174 -9.96 2.45 5.04
CA GLU A 174 -9.77 2.77 6.47
C GLU A 174 -9.70 1.51 7.34
N ARG A 175 -10.32 0.42 6.88
CA ARG A 175 -10.41 -0.87 7.56
C ARG A 175 -9.83 -1.96 6.67
N ASP A 176 -9.28 -2.98 7.32
CA ASP A 176 -8.69 -4.13 6.64
C ASP A 176 -9.72 -4.78 5.69
N VAL A 177 -9.31 -4.95 4.44
CA VAL A 177 -10.09 -5.62 3.40
C VAL A 177 -9.82 -7.11 3.45
N HIS A 178 -10.90 -7.87 3.63
CA HIS A 178 -10.89 -9.31 3.68
C HIS A 178 -11.61 -9.92 2.48
N ALA A 179 -11.11 -11.07 2.05
CA ALA A 179 -11.72 -11.88 1.01
C ALA A 179 -12.13 -13.24 1.57
N PHE A 180 -13.31 -13.72 1.19
CA PHE A 180 -13.88 -14.99 1.63
C PHE A 180 -14.51 -15.75 0.47
N PHE A 181 -14.61 -17.06 0.65
CA PHE A 181 -15.37 -17.98 -0.18
C PHE A 181 -16.46 -18.64 0.67
N CYS A 182 -17.71 -18.45 0.29
CA CYS A 182 -18.88 -18.98 0.97
C CYS A 182 -19.43 -20.19 0.19
N PRO A 183 -19.15 -21.43 0.62
CA PRO A 183 -19.49 -22.63 -0.13
C PRO A 183 -20.99 -22.89 -0.26
N LEU A 184 -21.79 -22.49 0.74
CA LEU A 184 -23.24 -22.69 0.72
C LEU A 184 -23.90 -21.84 -0.37
N GLN A 185 -23.46 -20.59 -0.53
CA GLN A 185 -24.00 -19.62 -1.49
C GLN A 185 -23.29 -19.65 -2.85
N ARG A 186 -22.26 -20.49 -3.03
CA ARG A 186 -21.35 -20.41 -4.19
C ARG A 186 -20.89 -18.96 -4.47
N THR A 187 -20.50 -18.25 -3.41
CA THR A 187 -20.24 -16.81 -3.49
C THR A 187 -18.84 -16.48 -3.02
N LEU A 188 -18.15 -15.63 -3.78
CA LEU A 188 -16.93 -14.94 -3.40
C LEU A 188 -17.30 -13.60 -2.79
N VAL A 189 -16.69 -13.24 -1.66
CA VAL A 189 -17.00 -12.01 -0.93
C VAL A 189 -15.72 -11.22 -0.75
N VAL A 190 -15.76 -9.93 -1.04
CA VAL A 190 -14.72 -8.96 -0.62
C VAL A 190 -15.39 -7.93 0.27
N THR A 191 -14.86 -7.69 1.46
CA THR A 191 -15.48 -6.79 2.44
C THR A 191 -14.47 -6.20 3.41
N ASP A 192 -14.74 -4.97 3.87
CA ASP A 192 -14.06 -4.30 4.98
C ASP A 192 -14.82 -4.44 6.31
N VAL A 193 -15.93 -5.20 6.32
CA VAL A 193 -16.74 -5.50 7.52
C VAL A 193 -17.03 -6.98 7.60
N VAL A 194 -16.37 -7.67 8.53
CA VAL A 194 -16.58 -9.10 8.71
C VAL A 194 -17.74 -9.37 9.68
N GLU A 195 -18.93 -9.58 9.12
CA GLU A 195 -20.12 -9.97 9.89
C GLU A 195 -20.01 -11.39 10.48
N HIS A 196 -20.74 -11.67 11.57
CA HIS A 196 -20.71 -12.98 12.26
C HIS A 196 -20.99 -14.15 11.33
N TYR A 197 -22.03 -14.02 10.49
CA TYR A 197 -22.44 -15.05 9.54
C TYR A 197 -21.30 -15.44 8.58
N VAL A 198 -20.53 -14.45 8.09
CA VAL A 198 -19.40 -14.67 7.17
C VAL A 198 -18.30 -15.48 7.86
N ARG A 199 -17.99 -15.18 9.13
CA ARG A 199 -16.96 -15.91 9.88
C ARG A 199 -17.30 -17.38 10.10
N GLU A 200 -18.58 -17.69 10.29
CA GLU A 200 -19.03 -19.05 10.57
C GLU A 200 -19.25 -19.89 9.31
N ASN A 201 -19.70 -19.26 8.22
CA ASN A 201 -20.19 -19.98 7.05
C ASN A 201 -19.26 -19.88 5.83
N CYS A 202 -18.20 -19.06 5.89
CA CYS A 202 -17.29 -18.85 4.78
C CYS A 202 -15.84 -19.15 5.16
N ALA A 203 -15.08 -19.66 4.21
CA ALA A 203 -13.65 -19.87 4.33
C ALA A 203 -12.89 -18.60 3.91
N PRO A 204 -11.84 -18.18 4.64
CA PRO A 204 -11.00 -17.07 4.20
C PRO A 204 -10.30 -17.41 2.88
N ALA A 205 -10.22 -16.43 1.98
CA ALA A 205 -9.48 -16.57 0.75
C ALA A 205 -7.99 -16.70 1.05
N ARG A 206 -7.29 -17.50 0.24
CA ARG A 206 -5.87 -17.79 0.42
C ARG A 206 -5.18 -17.91 -0.93
N SER A 207 -3.92 -17.50 -0.98
CA SER A 207 -3.08 -17.69 -2.14
C SER A 207 -2.29 -19.01 -2.03
N ALA A 208 -2.08 -19.69 -3.16
CA ALA A 208 -1.19 -20.85 -3.26
C ALA A 208 0.26 -20.51 -2.84
N ASP A 209 0.71 -19.29 -3.17
CA ASP A 209 2.07 -18.84 -2.87
C ASP A 209 2.23 -18.22 -1.46
N SER A 210 1.14 -17.96 -0.73
CA SER A 210 1.24 -17.28 0.56
C SER A 210 1.51 -18.28 1.68
N THR A 211 2.72 -18.28 2.22
CA THR A 211 3.10 -19.04 3.43
C THR A 211 2.59 -18.42 4.73
N LYS A 212 1.96 -17.24 4.68
CA LYS A 212 1.57 -16.45 5.86
C LYS A 212 0.05 -16.38 6.00
N TRP A 213 -0.48 -16.97 7.06
CA TRP A 213 -1.88 -16.84 7.46
C TRP A 213 -2.15 -15.41 7.96
N ARG A 214 -2.91 -14.60 7.22
CA ARG A 214 -3.57 -13.41 7.80
C ARG A 214 -4.91 -13.87 8.38
N LEU A 215 -4.89 -14.49 9.55
CA LEU A 215 -6.07 -14.65 10.37
C LEU A 215 -5.96 -13.61 11.48
N PHE A 216 -6.79 -12.56 11.39
CA PHE A 216 -7.10 -11.55 12.41
C PHE A 216 -5.88 -11.05 13.22
N ARG A 217 -5.37 -9.87 12.86
CA ARG A 217 -4.48 -9.11 13.74
C ARG A 217 -5.30 -8.27 14.71
#